data_AF-A0A645JPT9-F1
#
_entry.id   AF-A0A645JPT9-F1
#
_cell.length_a   1.000
_cell.length_b   1.000
_cell.length_c   1.000
_cell.angle_alpha   90.00
_cell.angle_beta   90.00
_cell.angle_gamma   90.00
#
_symmetry.space_group_name_H-M   'P 1'
#
loop_
_entity.id
_entity.type
_entity.pdbx_description
1 polymer ?
#
loop_
_entity_poly.entity_id
_entity_poly.type
_entity_poly.pdbx_seq_one_letter_code
_entity_poly.pdbx_strand_id
1 'polypeptide(L)'
;MKLRARIMKLLHDESELEEIVKLVGMDALSAPDRLKLEAARSIREDFLHQDAFHEVDTYTPLEKQFRMMELVLNYFDAAAEALERGAAVNGLVKLEVREKIGRFKYIPNDGTEKEFQEIMDSLHREIDGLLAKEDA
;
A
#
# COMPACT_ATOMS: atom_id res chain seq x y z
N MET A 1 10.84 -5.94 13.90
CA MET A 1 11.34 -4.55 13.90
C MET A 1 11.56 -3.96 12.51
N LYS A 2 11.98 -4.73 11.50
CA LYS A 2 12.26 -4.22 10.15
C LYS A 2 11.04 -3.55 9.47
N LEU A 3 9.85 -4.16 9.52
CA LEU A 3 8.65 -3.60 8.88
C LEU A 3 8.26 -2.23 9.46
N ARG A 4 8.19 -2.12 10.78
CA ARG A 4 7.90 -0.85 11.47
C ARG A 4 8.89 0.26 11.07
N ALA A 5 10.19 -0.04 10.98
CA ALA A 5 11.18 0.95 10.57
C ALA A 5 10.94 1.44 9.13
N ARG A 6 10.56 0.53 8.21
CA ARG A 6 10.22 0.89 6.83
C ARG A 6 8.96 1.75 6.74
N ILE A 7 7.92 1.40 7.50
CA ILE A 7 6.69 2.19 7.61
C ILE A 7 6.97 3.59 8.14
N MET A 8 7.75 3.70 9.22
CA MET A 8 8.15 5.01 9.76
C MET A 8 8.95 5.83 8.74
N LYS A 9 9.79 5.17 7.93
CA LYS A 9 10.53 5.86 6.86
C LYS A 9 9.59 6.38 5.76
N LEU A 10 8.61 5.58 5.32
CA LEU A 10 7.61 6.02 4.34
C LEU A 10 6.78 7.21 4.83
N LEU A 11 6.35 7.20 6.10
CA LEU A 11 5.64 8.33 6.71
C LEU A 11 6.52 9.59 6.84
N HIS A 12 7.81 9.41 7.11
CA HIS A 12 8.75 10.53 7.13
C HIS A 12 8.97 11.11 5.73
N ASP A 13 9.17 10.25 4.73
CA ASP A 13 9.31 10.68 3.34
C ASP A 13 8.03 11.38 2.85
N GLU A 14 6.84 10.90 3.25
CA GLU A 14 5.57 11.59 3.00
C GLU A 14 5.59 13.02 3.56
N SER A 15 6.03 13.21 4.81
CA SER A 15 6.08 14.54 5.41
C SER A 15 7.00 15.52 4.65
N GLU A 16 8.10 15.02 4.08
CA GLU A 16 9.01 15.84 3.24
C GLU A 16 8.37 16.15 1.88
N LEU A 17 7.73 15.16 1.27
CA LEU A 17 7.05 15.28 -0.02
C LEU A 17 5.82 16.20 0.05
N GLU A 18 5.07 16.21 1.14
CA GLU A 18 3.93 17.10 1.33
C GLU A 18 4.33 18.58 1.31
N GLU A 19 5.49 18.93 1.85
CA GLU A 19 6.01 20.31 1.77
C GLU A 19 6.34 20.70 0.33
N ILE A 20 6.89 19.78 -0.45
CA ILE A 20 7.13 19.98 -1.89
C ILE A 20 5.80 20.18 -2.61
N VAL A 21 4.82 19.30 -2.38
CA VAL A 21 3.49 19.38 -3.00
C VAL A 21 2.79 20.70 -2.69
N LYS A 22 2.89 21.21 -1.46
CA LYS A 22 2.32 22.52 -1.09
C LYS A 22 2.95 23.69 -1.87
N LEU A 23 4.23 23.59 -2.21
CA LEU A 23 4.97 24.65 -2.89
C LEU A 23 4.79 24.63 -4.42
N VAL A 24 4.81 23.44 -5.03
CA VAL A 24 4.88 23.29 -6.50
C VAL A 24 3.77 22.44 -7.11
N GLY A 25 2.91 21.83 -6.29
CA GLY A 25 1.82 20.95 -6.73
C GLY A 25 2.23 19.48 -6.93
N MET A 26 1.24 18.60 -7.01
CA MET A 26 1.41 17.14 -7.18
C MET A 26 2.12 16.76 -8.48
N ASP A 27 1.92 17.55 -9.55
CA ASP A 27 2.46 17.25 -10.88
C ASP A 27 3.99 17.36 -10.95
N ALA A 28 4.61 18.01 -9.96
CA ALA A 28 6.06 18.15 -9.86
C ALA A 28 6.75 16.88 -9.29
N LEU A 29 5.99 15.93 -8.76
CA LEU A 29 6.56 14.73 -8.14
C LEU A 29 7.04 13.71 -9.16
N SER A 30 8.18 13.09 -8.84
CA SER A 30 8.67 11.94 -9.60
C SER A 30 7.72 10.74 -9.45
N ALA A 31 7.73 9.83 -10.42
CA ALA A 31 6.93 8.61 -10.36
C ALA A 31 7.19 7.77 -9.08
N PRO A 32 8.44 7.57 -8.64
CA PRO A 32 8.71 6.91 -7.36
C PRO A 32 8.13 7.64 -6.14
N ASP A 33 8.19 8.98 -6.11
CA ASP A 33 7.66 9.76 -4.99
C ASP A 33 6.14 9.69 -4.92
N ARG A 34 5.47 9.62 -6.07
CA ARG A 34 4.03 9.33 -6.12
C ARG A 34 3.71 7.97 -5.51
N LEU A 35 4.50 6.93 -5.78
CA LEU A 35 4.31 5.62 -5.13
C LEU A 35 4.54 5.67 -3.61
N LYS A 36 5.53 6.44 -3.14
CA LYS A 36 5.75 6.65 -1.70
C LYS A 36 4.54 7.31 -1.04
N LEU A 37 3.98 8.36 -1.64
CA LEU A 37 2.77 9.02 -1.13
C LEU A 37 1.58 8.07 -1.07
N GLU A 38 1.37 7.24 -2.09
CA GLU A 38 0.27 6.28 -2.10
C GLU A 38 0.44 5.16 -1.05
N ALA A 39 1.68 4.71 -0.82
CA ALA A 39 1.98 3.76 0.25
C ALA A 39 1.82 4.40 1.63
N ALA A 40 2.30 5.62 1.83
CA ALA A 40 2.17 6.35 3.09
C ALA A 40 0.71 6.68 3.42
N ARG A 41 -0.09 7.05 2.40
CA ARG A 41 -1.53 7.19 2.53
C ARG A 41 -2.19 5.90 3.00
N SER A 42 -1.82 4.76 2.41
CA SER A 42 -2.31 3.45 2.85
C SER A 42 -1.90 3.14 4.30
N ILE A 43 -0.67 3.48 4.71
CA ILE A 43 -0.27 3.38 6.12
C ILE A 43 -1.21 4.20 7.02
N ARG A 44 -1.50 5.46 6.68
CA ARG A 44 -2.37 6.33 7.49
C ARG A 44 -3.80 5.83 7.55
N GLU A 45 -4.39 5.53 6.40
CA GLU A 45 -5.83 5.21 6.28
C GLU A 45 -6.17 3.76 6.62
N ASP A 46 -5.26 2.83 6.32
CA ASP A 46 -5.53 1.39 6.37
C ASP A 46 -4.89 0.71 7.58
N PHE A 47 -3.82 1.29 8.14
CA PHE A 47 -3.12 0.74 9.31
C PHE A 47 -3.22 1.60 10.56
N LEU A 48 -2.95 2.91 10.47
CA LEU A 48 -2.97 3.79 11.65
C LEU A 48 -4.39 4.17 12.09
N HIS A 49 -5.30 4.39 11.13
CA HIS A 49 -6.70 4.65 11.43
C HIS A 49 -7.42 3.37 11.84
N GLN A 50 -7.89 3.37 13.09
CA GLN A 50 -8.64 2.29 13.70
C GLN A 50 -10.02 2.79 14.15
N ASP A 51 -11.09 2.12 13.73
CA ASP A 51 -12.45 2.44 14.16
C ASP A 51 -12.82 1.73 15.47
N ALA A 52 -12.87 2.51 16.55
CA ALA A 52 -13.22 2.01 17.89
C ALA A 52 -14.69 1.56 18.04
N PHE A 53 -15.56 1.88 17.07
CA PHE A 53 -16.97 1.49 17.08
C PHE A 53 -17.29 0.33 16.13
N HIS A 54 -16.32 -0.10 15.31
CA HIS A 54 -16.50 -1.21 14.38
C HIS A 54 -16.24 -2.56 15.07
N GLU A 55 -17.08 -3.56 14.82
CA GLU A 55 -17.04 -4.86 15.51
C GLU A 55 -15.71 -5.62 15.34
N VAL A 56 -15.11 -5.56 14.15
CA VAL A 56 -13.79 -6.16 13.85
C VAL A 56 -12.63 -5.20 14.14
N ASP A 57 -12.65 -3.98 13.58
CA ASP A 57 -11.53 -3.04 13.67
C ASP A 57 -11.33 -2.44 15.06
N THR A 58 -12.28 -2.59 16.00
CA THR A 58 -12.11 -2.14 17.39
C THR A 58 -10.90 -2.77 18.09
N TYR A 59 -10.42 -3.93 17.66
CA TYR A 59 -9.23 -4.59 18.19
C TYR A 59 -8.54 -5.46 17.14
N THR A 60 -7.25 -5.20 16.91
CA THR A 60 -6.44 -5.93 15.92
C THR A 60 -5.36 -6.76 16.61
N PRO A 61 -5.40 -8.10 16.53
CA PRO A 61 -4.35 -8.97 17.06
C PRO A 61 -2.98 -8.72 16.40
N LEU A 62 -1.89 -9.01 17.12
CA LEU A 62 -0.52 -8.75 16.66
C LEU A 62 -0.20 -9.40 15.30
N GLU A 63 -0.67 -10.63 15.08
CA GLU A 63 -0.48 -11.34 13.81
C GLU A 63 -1.14 -10.58 12.64
N LYS A 64 -2.38 -10.14 12.83
CA LYS A 64 -3.09 -9.33 11.83
C LYS A 64 -2.42 -7.97 11.60
N GLN A 65 -1.93 -7.32 12.65
CA GLN A 65 -1.12 -6.11 12.51
C GLN A 65 0.13 -6.35 11.64
N PHE A 66 0.79 -7.49 11.82
CA PHE A 66 1.96 -7.85 11.01
C PHE A 66 1.57 -8.03 9.53
N ARG A 67 0.49 -8.76 9.24
CA ARG A 67 -0.03 -8.93 7.88
C ARG A 67 -0.43 -7.61 7.23
N MET A 68 -1.07 -6.71 7.95
CA MET A 68 -1.39 -5.36 7.46
C MET A 68 -0.14 -4.60 7.03
N MET A 69 0.90 -4.59 7.86
CA MET A 69 2.18 -3.96 7.52
C MET A 69 2.83 -4.61 6.29
N GLU A 70 2.75 -5.94 6.19
CA GLU A 70 3.26 -6.67 5.02
C GLU A 70 2.51 -6.32 3.75
N LEU A 71 1.17 -6.25 3.75
CA LEU A 71 0.39 -5.93 2.56
C LEU A 71 0.78 -4.57 1.97
N VAL A 72 0.88 -3.54 2.81
CA VAL A 72 1.24 -2.19 2.36
C VAL A 72 2.66 -2.16 1.80
N LEU A 73 3.62 -2.80 2.48
CA LEU A 73 5.01 -2.83 2.04
C LEU A 73 5.21 -3.68 0.78
N ASN A 74 4.52 -4.81 0.65
CA ASN A 74 4.57 -5.64 -0.57
C ASN A 74 3.97 -4.90 -1.76
N TYR A 75 2.86 -4.17 -1.58
CA TYR A 75 2.35 -3.29 -2.64
C TYR A 75 3.41 -2.26 -3.06
N PHE A 76 4.02 -1.57 -2.09
CA PHE A 76 5.04 -0.56 -2.39
C PHE A 76 6.25 -1.16 -3.12
N ASP A 77 6.77 -2.29 -2.66
CA ASP A 77 7.94 -2.96 -3.24
C ASP A 77 7.64 -3.47 -4.66
N ALA A 78 6.52 -4.17 -4.84
CA ALA A 78 6.11 -4.69 -6.15
C ALA A 78 5.82 -3.56 -7.15
N ALA A 79 5.19 -2.46 -6.70
CA ALA A 79 4.93 -1.31 -7.56
C ALA A 79 6.24 -0.58 -7.93
N ALA A 80 7.18 -0.43 -7.00
CA ALA A 80 8.48 0.17 -7.28
C ALA A 80 9.27 -0.67 -8.29
N GLU A 81 9.31 -2.00 -8.12
CA GLU A 81 9.95 -2.90 -9.06
C GLU A 81 9.28 -2.86 -10.44
N ALA A 82 7.94 -2.86 -10.49
CA ALA A 82 7.22 -2.75 -11.76
C ALA A 82 7.53 -1.41 -12.46
N LEU A 83 7.60 -0.31 -11.71
CA LEU A 83 7.97 1.00 -12.24
C LEU A 83 9.38 1.00 -12.85
N GLU A 84 10.35 0.34 -12.20
CA GLU A 84 11.71 0.17 -12.74
C GLU A 84 11.72 -0.66 -14.04
N ARG A 85 10.75 -1.58 -14.18
CA ARG A 85 10.56 -2.40 -15.38
C ARG A 85 9.77 -1.71 -16.50
N GLY A 86 9.35 -0.46 -16.30
CA GLY A 86 8.69 0.36 -17.32
C GLY A 86 7.23 0.70 -17.03
N ALA A 87 6.61 0.07 -16.02
CA ALA A 87 5.21 0.27 -15.67
C ALA A 87 4.83 1.75 -15.52
N ALA A 88 3.74 2.16 -16.16
CA ALA A 88 3.18 3.49 -15.96
C ALA A 88 2.68 3.65 -14.51
N VAL A 89 3.23 4.62 -13.80
CA VAL A 89 2.84 4.95 -12.41
C VAL A 89 1.33 5.13 -12.24
N ASN A 90 0.64 5.68 -13.26
CA ASN A 90 -0.80 5.87 -13.21
C ASN A 90 -1.59 4.55 -13.15
N GLY A 91 -1.06 3.46 -13.72
CA GLY A 91 -1.66 2.13 -13.59
C GLY A 91 -1.38 1.54 -12.20
N LEU A 92 -0.15 1.68 -11.70
CA LEU A 92 0.27 1.17 -10.39
C LEU A 92 -0.52 1.80 -9.23
N VAL A 93 -0.76 3.11 -9.28
CA VAL A 93 -1.57 3.79 -8.25
C VAL A 93 -3.07 3.47 -8.36
N LYS A 94 -3.52 2.90 -9.47
CA LYS A 94 -4.93 2.55 -9.72
C LYS A 94 -5.22 1.06 -9.60
N LEU A 95 -4.26 0.26 -9.11
CA LEU A 95 -4.48 -1.17 -8.90
C LEU A 95 -5.67 -1.40 -7.97
N GLU A 96 -6.55 -2.31 -8.36
CA GLU A 96 -7.78 -2.64 -7.64
C GLU A 96 -7.44 -3.33 -6.31
N VAL A 97 -6.34 -4.07 -6.25
CA VAL A 97 -5.85 -4.70 -5.02
C VAL A 97 -5.66 -3.72 -3.86
N ARG A 98 -5.41 -2.43 -4.13
CA ARG A 98 -5.26 -1.41 -3.09
C ARG A 98 -6.52 -1.25 -2.25
N GLU A 99 -7.69 -1.37 -2.87
CA GLU A 99 -8.97 -1.32 -2.13
C GLU A 99 -9.11 -2.53 -1.19
N LYS A 100 -8.65 -3.71 -1.63
CA LYS A 100 -8.64 -4.91 -0.79
C LYS A 100 -7.67 -4.76 0.39
N ILE A 101 -6.48 -4.20 0.16
CA ILE A 101 -5.54 -3.86 1.23
C ILE A 101 -6.21 -2.95 2.27
N GLY A 102 -6.88 -1.89 1.83
CA GLY A 102 -7.55 -0.96 2.74
C GLY A 102 -8.71 -1.57 3.53
N ARG A 103 -9.41 -2.56 2.95
CA ARG A 103 -10.50 -3.29 3.63
C ARG A 103 -10.01 -4.43 4.53
N PHE A 104 -8.73 -4.81 4.46
CA PHE A 104 -8.19 -5.93 5.22
C PHE A 104 -8.38 -5.77 6.74
N LYS A 105 -8.41 -4.54 7.25
CA LYS A 105 -8.66 -4.27 8.68
C LYS A 105 -10.03 -4.73 9.15
N TYR A 106 -11.02 -4.85 8.27
CA TYR A 106 -12.37 -5.31 8.60
C TYR A 106 -12.56 -6.84 8.50
N ILE A 107 -11.52 -7.58 8.12
CA ILE A 107 -11.60 -9.05 7.96
C ILE A 107 -11.63 -9.72 9.34
N PRO A 108 -12.59 -10.63 9.61
CA PRO A 108 -12.60 -11.40 10.85
C PRO A 108 -11.26 -12.09 11.13
N ASN A 109 -10.88 -12.16 12.40
CA ASN A 109 -9.52 -12.58 12.78
C ASN A 109 -9.18 -14.02 12.33
N ASP A 110 -10.17 -14.91 12.24
CA ASP A 110 -10.04 -16.28 11.73
C ASP A 110 -9.83 -16.38 10.21
N GLY A 111 -10.22 -15.35 9.45
CA GLY A 111 -10.02 -15.25 8.00
C GLY A 111 -8.73 -14.56 7.57
N THR A 112 -7.96 -14.00 8.51
CA THR A 112 -6.80 -13.13 8.25
C THR A 112 -5.80 -13.72 7.24
N GLU A 113 -5.33 -14.95 7.49
CA GLU A 113 -4.26 -15.55 6.67
C GLU A 113 -4.76 -15.91 5.27
N LYS A 114 -6.00 -16.37 5.17
CA LYS A 114 -6.62 -16.70 3.89
C LYS A 114 -6.76 -15.44 3.02
N GLU A 115 -7.33 -14.38 3.58
CA GLU A 115 -7.49 -13.12 2.87
C GLU A 115 -6.13 -12.51 2.50
N PHE A 116 -5.14 -12.60 3.39
CA PHE A 116 -3.79 -12.12 3.12
C PHE A 116 -3.21 -12.76 1.85
N GLN A 117 -3.31 -14.09 1.73
CA GLN A 117 -2.84 -14.80 0.54
C GLN A 117 -3.63 -14.39 -0.72
N GLU A 118 -4.95 -14.25 -0.63
CA GLU A 118 -5.78 -13.83 -1.78
C GLU A 118 -5.44 -12.41 -2.27
N ILE A 119 -5.12 -11.50 -1.35
CA ILE A 119 -4.65 -10.14 -1.68
C ILE A 119 -3.27 -10.20 -2.33
N MET A 120 -2.33 -10.97 -1.78
CA MET A 120 -0.98 -11.13 -2.37
C MET A 120 -1.05 -11.72 -3.78
N ASP A 121 -1.89 -12.74 -4.00
CA ASP A 121 -2.09 -13.34 -5.33
C ASP A 121 -2.77 -12.36 -6.30
N SER A 122 -3.66 -11.49 -5.80
CA SER A 122 -4.25 -10.42 -6.61
C SER A 122 -3.21 -9.37 -7.00
N LEU A 123 -2.36 -8.96 -6.05
CA LEU A 123 -1.29 -7.99 -6.28
C LEU A 123 -0.35 -8.45 -7.38
N HIS A 124 0.17 -9.68 -7.30
CA HIS A 124 1.07 -10.21 -8.31
C HIS A 124 0.40 -10.30 -9.69
N ARG A 125 -0.83 -10.82 -9.75
CA ARG A 125 -1.58 -10.92 -11.01
C ARG A 125 -1.84 -9.57 -11.66
N GLU A 126 -2.20 -8.57 -10.86
CA GLU A 126 -2.47 -7.23 -11.37
C GLU A 126 -1.20 -6.53 -11.87
N ILE A 127 -0.08 -6.68 -11.16
CA ILE A 127 1.23 -6.17 -11.58
C ILE A 127 1.70 -6.83 -12.88
N ASP A 128 1.64 -8.16 -12.96
CA ASP A 128 2.03 -8.91 -14.17
C ASP A 128 1.14 -8.53 -15.36
N GLY A 129 -0.17 -8.40 -15.13
CA GLY A 129 -1.13 -7.99 -16.15
C GLY A 129 -0.93 -6.55 -16.63
N LEU A 130 -0.35 -5.68 -15.81
CA LEU A 130 -0.01 -4.31 -16.18
C LEU A 130 1.26 -4.28 -17.05
N LEU A 131 2.31 -5.01 -16.65
CA LEU A 131 3.55 -5.10 -17.40
C LEU A 131 3.35 -5.73 -18.79
N ALA A 132 2.55 -6.80 -18.89
CA ALA A 132 2.26 -7.46 -20.16
C ALA A 132 1.50 -6.57 -21.17
N LYS A 133 0.78 -5.55 -20.70
CA LYS A 133 0.07 -4.59 -21.58
C LYS A 133 0.99 -3.50 -22.13
N GLU A 134 2.13 -3.26 -21.49
CA GLU A 134 3.09 -2.25 -21.95
C GLU A 134 4.15 -2.83 -22.89
N ASP A 135 4.38 -4.14 -22.81
CA ASP A 135 5.21 -4.89 -23.76
C ASP A 135 4.52 -5.16 -25.12
N ALA A 136 3.22 -4.87 -25.24
CA ALA A 136 2.37 -5.15 -26.40
C ALA A 136 2.04 -3.91 -27.25
#